data_AF-A0A7S2HCZ6-F1
#
_entry.id   AF-A0A7S2HCZ6-F1
#
_cell.length_a   1.000
_cell.length_b   1.000
_cell.length_c   1.000
_cell.angle_alpha   90.00
_cell.angle_beta   90.00
_cell.angle_gamma   90.00
#
_symmetry.space_group_name_H-M   'P 1'
#
loop_
_entity.id
_entity.type
_entity.pdbx_description
1 polymer ?
#
loop_
_entity_poly.entity_id
_entity_poly.type
_entity_poly.pdbx_seq_one_letter_code
_entity_poly.pdbx_strand_id
1 'polypeptide(L)'
;SQSRVPLPTPPPTPTLAPVPSPPAPTPQPGEGGCTEPSGPISIKLGGFTYTASCFGFAVAGSCQYKKVQAACPVTCGQCAAEASVGCADDSAYSLPTQLGQFTCEDWKQYECWEEVKPHCPSSCRVLGCV
;
A
#
# COMPACT_ATOMS: atom_id res chain seq x y z
N SER A 1 -29.03 60.17 -30.69
CA SER A 1 -28.12 59.21 -31.36
C SER A 1 -27.34 58.43 -30.32
N GLN A 2 -27.65 57.15 -30.12
CA GLN A 2 -26.73 56.22 -29.44
C GLN A 2 -26.52 55.02 -30.36
N SER A 3 -25.26 54.85 -30.79
CA SER A 3 -24.79 53.88 -31.76
C SER A 3 -24.77 52.47 -31.16
N ARG A 4 -25.32 51.48 -31.88
CA ARG A 4 -25.11 50.06 -31.60
C ARG A 4 -23.70 49.68 -32.07
N VAL A 5 -22.86 49.22 -31.16
CA VAL A 5 -21.60 48.55 -31.51
C VAL A 5 -21.89 47.06 -31.77
N PRO A 6 -21.33 46.45 -32.83
CA PRO A 6 -21.45 45.01 -33.08
C PRO A 6 -20.59 44.21 -32.10
N LEU A 7 -21.16 43.15 -31.53
CA LEU A 7 -20.45 42.19 -30.67
C LEU A 7 -19.59 41.25 -31.54
N PRO A 8 -18.31 40.99 -31.21
CA PRO A 8 -17.46 40.11 -31.99
C PRO A 8 -17.86 38.64 -31.85
N THR A 9 -17.93 37.94 -32.98
CA THR A 9 -18.20 36.49 -33.09
C THR A 9 -17.03 35.68 -32.53
N PRO A 10 -17.27 34.63 -31.72
CA PRO A 10 -16.20 33.76 -31.24
C PRO A 10 -15.61 32.88 -32.37
N PRO A 11 -14.30 32.55 -32.32
CA PRO A 11 -13.65 31.68 -33.31
C PRO A 11 -14.10 30.21 -33.17
N PRO A 12 -13.95 29.40 -34.24
CA PRO A 12 -14.32 27.98 -34.21
C PRO A 12 -13.40 27.16 -33.30
N THR A 13 -14.02 26.32 -32.46
CA THR A 13 -13.35 25.40 -31.54
C THR A 13 -12.65 24.27 -32.29
N PRO A 14 -11.39 23.93 -32.00
CA PRO A 14 -10.75 22.75 -32.59
C PRO A 14 -11.35 21.46 -32.00
N THR A 15 -11.87 20.59 -32.85
CA THR A 15 -12.24 19.21 -32.51
C THR A 15 -10.97 18.42 -32.20
N LEU A 16 -10.74 18.15 -30.91
CA LEU A 16 -9.69 17.26 -30.45
C LEU A 16 -10.03 15.82 -30.88
N ALA A 17 -9.09 15.17 -31.56
CA ALA A 17 -9.14 13.75 -31.88
C ALA A 17 -9.29 12.90 -30.61
N PRO A 18 -9.89 11.70 -30.69
CA PRO A 18 -9.96 10.79 -29.56
C PRO A 18 -8.56 10.45 -29.08
N VAL A 19 -8.26 10.83 -27.84
CA VAL A 19 -7.01 10.47 -27.15
C VAL A 19 -7.00 8.96 -26.98
N PRO A 20 -5.97 8.23 -27.45
CA PRO A 20 -5.83 6.81 -27.15
C PRO A 20 -5.74 6.64 -25.63
N SER A 21 -6.64 5.84 -25.05
CA SER A 21 -6.60 5.48 -23.64
C SER A 21 -5.20 4.95 -23.28
N PRO A 22 -4.59 5.41 -22.17
CA PRO A 22 -3.31 4.88 -21.74
C PRO A 22 -3.42 3.36 -21.52
N PRO A 23 -2.37 2.59 -21.85
CA PRO A 23 -2.33 1.18 -21.52
C PRO A 23 -2.56 1.00 -20.01
N ALA A 24 -3.37 0.00 -19.65
CA ALA A 24 -3.61 -0.35 -18.26
C ALA A 24 -2.27 -0.45 -17.50
N PRO A 25 -2.17 0.10 -16.28
CA PRO A 25 -0.92 0.09 -15.54
C PRO A 25 -0.43 -1.34 -15.39
N THR A 26 0.73 -1.61 -16.00
CA THR A 26 1.51 -2.80 -15.71
C THR A 26 1.80 -2.78 -14.21
N PRO A 27 1.52 -3.86 -13.46
CA PRO A 27 1.89 -3.94 -12.04
C PRO A 27 3.40 -3.72 -11.94
N GLN A 28 3.77 -2.57 -11.39
CA GLN A 28 5.16 -2.23 -11.13
C GLN A 28 5.68 -3.23 -10.10
N PRO A 29 6.81 -3.92 -10.33
CA PRO A 29 7.48 -4.69 -9.30
C PRO A 29 7.98 -3.70 -8.25
N GLY A 30 7.17 -3.47 -7.22
CA GLY A 30 7.52 -2.62 -6.10
C GLY A 30 8.69 -3.25 -5.35
N GLU A 31 9.79 -2.52 -5.29
CA GLU A 31 10.87 -2.75 -4.36
C GLU A 31 10.32 -2.90 -2.94
N GLY A 32 10.64 -4.04 -2.30
CA GLY A 32 10.76 -4.16 -0.85
C GLY A 32 9.55 -3.84 0.02
N GLY A 33 8.32 -4.09 -0.44
CA GLY A 33 7.14 -3.99 0.39
C GLY A 33 6.09 -4.99 -0.06
N CYS A 34 5.69 -5.91 0.81
CA CYS A 34 4.65 -6.89 0.53
C CYS A 34 3.30 -6.19 0.48
N THR A 35 3.05 -5.56 -0.65
CA THR A 35 1.79 -4.93 -0.97
C THR A 35 1.00 -5.94 -1.76
N GLU A 36 -0.17 -6.31 -1.24
CA GLU A 36 -1.14 -7.05 -2.04
C GLU A 36 -2.24 -6.10 -2.57
N PRO A 37 -2.73 -6.35 -3.79
CA PRO A 37 -3.82 -5.58 -4.34
C PRO A 37 -5.11 -5.86 -3.56
N SER A 38 -5.75 -4.81 -3.05
CA SER A 38 -7.05 -4.89 -2.35
C SER A 38 -8.22 -5.21 -3.28
N GLY A 39 -8.01 -5.13 -4.60
CA GLY A 39 -9.01 -5.38 -5.64
C GLY A 39 -8.95 -6.79 -6.24
N PRO A 40 -9.87 -7.11 -7.17
CA PRO A 40 -9.79 -8.34 -7.94
C PRO A 40 -8.57 -8.33 -8.85
N ILE A 41 -7.82 -9.42 -8.83
CA ILE A 41 -6.68 -9.65 -9.71
C ILE A 41 -6.96 -10.78 -10.69
N SER A 42 -6.43 -10.65 -11.89
CA SER A 42 -6.52 -11.66 -12.93
C SER A 42 -5.24 -12.47 -13.00
N ILE A 43 -5.31 -13.75 -12.63
CA ILE A 43 -4.19 -14.69 -12.65
C ILE A 43 -4.41 -15.74 -13.73
N LYS A 44 -3.42 -15.92 -14.59
CA LYS A 44 -3.44 -16.95 -15.64
C LYS A 44 -2.82 -18.25 -15.13
N LEU A 45 -3.66 -19.23 -14.80
CA LEU A 45 -3.25 -20.57 -14.36
C LEU A 45 -3.45 -21.56 -15.51
N GLY A 46 -2.35 -22.08 -16.05
CA GLY A 46 -2.37 -22.82 -17.31
C GLY A 46 -2.83 -21.96 -18.49
N GLY A 47 -3.90 -22.39 -19.17
CA GLY A 47 -4.52 -21.69 -20.31
C GLY A 47 -5.71 -20.78 -19.94
N PHE A 48 -6.17 -20.80 -18.69
CA PHE A 48 -7.35 -20.06 -18.24
C PHE A 48 -6.95 -18.86 -17.37
N THR A 49 -7.67 -17.75 -17.53
CA THR A 49 -7.54 -16.56 -16.68
C THR A 49 -8.62 -16.60 -15.62
N TYR A 50 -8.20 -16.59 -14.37
CA TYR A 50 -9.08 -16.53 -13.20
C TYR A 50 -9.02 -15.13 -12.62
N THR A 51 -10.18 -14.51 -12.38
CA THR A 51 -10.27 -13.19 -11.77
C THR A 51 -10.93 -13.31 -10.41
N ALA A 52 -10.18 -13.04 -9.35
CA ALA A 52 -10.68 -13.04 -7.97
C ALA A 52 -9.81 -12.10 -7.11
N SER A 53 -10.29 -11.72 -5.93
CA SER A 53 -9.44 -11.05 -4.94
C SER A 53 -8.46 -12.04 -4.33
N CYS A 54 -7.38 -11.55 -3.72
CA CYS A 54 -6.42 -12.39 -3.02
C CYS A 54 -7.05 -13.25 -1.92
N PHE A 55 -8.01 -12.69 -1.18
CA PHE A 55 -8.82 -13.46 -0.23
C PHE A 55 -9.61 -14.58 -0.93
N GLY A 56 -10.22 -14.29 -2.09
CA GLY A 56 -10.92 -15.30 -2.88
C GLY A 56 -10.00 -16.44 -3.33
N PHE A 57 -8.77 -16.12 -3.73
CA PHE A 57 -7.77 -17.13 -4.06
C PHE A 57 -7.30 -17.94 -2.84
N ALA A 58 -7.15 -17.32 -1.67
CA ALA A 58 -6.81 -18.04 -0.44
C ALA A 58 -7.92 -19.00 0.00
N VAL A 59 -9.17 -18.54 0.03
CA VAL A 59 -10.32 -19.40 0.39
C VAL A 59 -10.50 -20.53 -0.62
N ALA A 60 -10.22 -20.30 -1.90
CA ALA A 60 -10.22 -21.33 -2.94
C ALA A 60 -9.01 -22.28 -2.87
N GLY A 61 -8.09 -22.13 -1.91
CA GLY A 61 -6.88 -22.95 -1.80
C GLY A 61 -5.87 -22.73 -2.93
N SER A 62 -5.97 -21.61 -3.65
CA SER A 62 -5.11 -21.30 -4.80
C SER A 62 -3.73 -20.77 -4.39
N CYS A 63 -3.49 -20.57 -3.10
CA CYS A 63 -2.17 -20.19 -2.56
C CYS A 63 -1.08 -21.25 -2.76
N GLN A 64 -1.40 -22.44 -3.27
CA GLN A 64 -0.42 -23.42 -3.74
C GLN A 64 0.25 -23.04 -5.07
N TYR A 65 -0.36 -22.13 -5.85
CA TYR A 65 0.19 -21.70 -7.13
C TYR A 65 1.16 -20.54 -6.95
N LYS A 66 2.39 -20.69 -7.47
CA LYS A 66 3.42 -19.63 -7.42
C LYS A 66 2.95 -18.28 -7.98
N LYS A 67 2.08 -18.28 -9.00
CA LYS A 67 1.53 -17.03 -9.56
C LYS A 67 0.58 -16.31 -8.60
N VAL A 68 -0.17 -17.07 -7.81
CA VAL A 68 -1.07 -16.52 -6.77
C VAL A 68 -0.25 -16.02 -5.60
N GLN A 69 0.75 -16.80 -5.18
CA GLN A 69 1.73 -16.38 -4.19
C GLN A 69 2.47 -15.08 -4.56
N ALA A 70 2.86 -14.92 -5.84
CA ALA A 70 3.51 -13.71 -6.31
C ALA A 70 2.56 -12.50 -6.36
N ALA A 71 1.28 -12.72 -6.63
CA ALA A 71 0.29 -11.65 -6.70
C ALA A 71 -0.34 -11.30 -5.34
N CYS A 72 -0.40 -12.27 -4.42
CA CYS A 72 -1.01 -12.19 -3.10
C CYS A 72 -0.05 -12.71 -2.03
N PRO A 73 1.15 -12.13 -1.91
CA PRO A 73 2.18 -12.67 -1.02
C PRO A 73 1.77 -12.58 0.46
N VAL A 74 1.01 -11.54 0.84
CA VAL A 74 0.48 -11.34 2.20
C VAL A 74 -0.60 -12.37 2.52
N THR A 75 -1.70 -12.38 1.77
CA THR A 75 -2.82 -13.31 1.99
C THR A 75 -2.43 -14.79 1.88
N CYS A 76 -1.46 -15.13 1.02
CA CYS A 76 -0.95 -16.50 0.91
C CYS A 76 0.17 -16.84 1.91
N GLY A 77 0.47 -15.96 2.86
CA GLY A 77 1.46 -16.20 3.91
C GLY A 77 2.89 -16.37 3.40
N GLN A 78 3.15 -16.01 2.14
CA GLN A 78 4.51 -15.94 1.59
C GLN A 78 5.26 -14.73 2.11
N CYS A 79 4.50 -13.76 2.61
CA CYS A 79 5.03 -12.63 3.32
C CYS A 79 4.51 -12.60 4.75
N ALA A 80 5.26 -13.25 5.64
CA ALA A 80 5.24 -12.98 7.06
C ALA A 80 6.30 -11.92 7.47
N ALA A 81 7.08 -11.40 6.51
CA ALA A 81 8.33 -10.68 6.77
C ALA A 81 8.23 -9.15 6.71
N GLU A 82 7.17 -8.57 6.13
CA GLU A 82 7.05 -7.10 6.07
C GLU A 82 6.26 -6.53 7.25
N ALA A 83 5.81 -7.42 8.13
CA ALA A 83 5.51 -7.14 9.52
C ALA A 83 6.78 -7.21 10.41
N SER A 84 7.97 -7.33 9.82
CA SER A 84 9.23 -7.35 10.57
C SER A 84 10.34 -6.50 9.92
N VAL A 85 10.24 -6.19 8.62
CA VAL A 85 11.17 -5.31 7.88
C VAL A 85 11.07 -3.82 8.27
N GLY A 86 10.05 -3.42 9.04
CA GLY A 86 9.94 -2.08 9.65
C GLY A 86 9.81 -2.09 11.17
N CYS A 87 10.00 -3.24 11.81
CA CYS A 87 9.74 -3.41 13.25
C CYS A 87 11.02 -3.45 14.07
N ALA A 88 12.15 -3.00 13.53
CA ALA A 88 13.34 -2.83 14.35
C ALA A 88 13.12 -1.66 15.31
N ASP A 89 13.18 -1.93 16.61
CA ASP A 89 13.24 -0.88 17.60
C ASP A 89 14.55 -0.10 17.41
N ASP A 90 14.45 1.22 17.36
CA ASP A 90 15.61 2.09 17.35
C ASP A 90 16.27 2.03 18.73
N SER A 91 17.37 1.27 18.82
CA SER A 91 18.07 1.06 20.09
C SER A 91 18.75 2.32 20.62
N ALA A 92 18.88 3.37 19.80
CA ALA A 92 19.41 4.67 20.18
C ALA A 92 18.30 5.64 20.65
N TYR A 93 17.04 5.31 20.39
CA TYR A 93 15.91 6.11 20.80
C TYR A 93 15.67 6.00 22.29
N SER A 94 15.64 7.16 22.93
CA SER A 94 15.40 7.29 24.35
C SER A 94 14.66 8.59 24.65
N LEU A 95 13.56 8.48 25.39
CA LEU A 95 12.74 9.63 25.77
C LEU A 95 12.96 9.99 27.24
N PRO A 96 13.29 11.26 27.55
CA PRO A 96 13.32 11.73 28.92
C PRO A 96 11.89 11.90 29.45
N THR A 97 11.58 11.21 30.54
CA THR A 97 10.34 11.33 31.29
C THR A 97 10.63 11.89 32.70
N GLN A 98 9.57 12.20 33.47
CA GLN A 98 9.74 12.65 34.86
C GLN A 98 10.32 11.57 35.80
N LEU A 99 10.34 10.31 35.37
CA LEU A 99 10.88 9.16 36.11
C LEU A 99 12.29 8.77 35.66
N GLY A 100 12.83 9.40 34.61
CA GLY A 100 14.13 9.05 34.02
C GLY A 100 14.06 8.93 32.50
N GLN A 101 15.14 8.45 31.89
CA GLN A 101 15.23 8.23 30.45
C GLN A 101 14.77 6.81 30.11
N PHE A 102 13.76 6.69 29.24
CA PHE A 102 13.12 5.43 28.89
C PHE A 102 13.54 5.02 27.48
N THR A 103 14.09 3.82 27.35
CA THR A 103 14.46 3.22 26.06
C THR A 103 13.29 2.42 25.49
N CYS A 104 13.38 2.00 24.22
CA CYS A 104 12.39 1.09 23.63
C CYS A 104 12.12 -0.14 24.51
N GLU A 105 13.15 -0.70 25.16
CA GLU A 105 13.00 -1.85 26.03
C GLU A 105 12.17 -1.56 27.28
N ASP A 106 12.32 -0.38 27.86
CA ASP A 106 11.48 0.09 28.98
C ASP A 106 10.02 0.23 28.54
N TRP A 107 9.77 0.62 27.29
CA TRP A 107 8.41 0.77 26.76
C TRP A 107 7.68 -0.56 26.51
N LYS A 108 8.36 -1.72 26.52
CA LYS A 108 7.72 -3.05 26.39
C LYS A 108 6.69 -3.34 27.47
N GLN A 109 6.87 -2.75 28.65
CA GLN A 109 6.00 -2.91 29.83
C GLN A 109 4.96 -1.80 29.98
N TYR A 110 5.01 -0.76 29.13
CA TYR A 110 4.10 0.39 29.17
C TYR A 110 3.29 0.51 27.87
N GLU A 111 2.17 1.21 27.94
CA GLU A 111 1.45 1.60 26.71
C GLU A 111 2.26 2.68 26.00
N CYS A 112 2.78 2.33 24.82
CA CYS A 112 3.54 3.28 24.02
C CYS A 112 2.72 4.47 23.56
N TRP A 113 3.31 5.64 23.73
CA TRP A 113 2.77 6.89 23.22
C TRP A 113 2.90 6.94 21.70
N GLU A 114 2.10 7.80 21.06
CA GLU A 114 2.12 7.96 19.60
C GLU A 114 3.49 8.38 19.06
N GLU A 115 4.27 9.13 19.85
CA GLU A 115 5.66 9.51 19.52
C GLU A 115 6.65 8.34 19.63
N VAL A 116 6.39 7.34 20.48
CA VAL A 116 7.28 6.20 20.70
C VAL A 116 7.07 5.13 19.62
N LYS A 117 5.82 4.93 19.17
CA LYS A 117 5.43 3.91 18.17
C LYS A 117 6.26 3.90 16.87
N PRO A 118 6.62 5.04 16.24
CA PRO A 118 7.44 5.03 15.04
C PRO A 118 8.92 4.70 15.30
N HIS A 119 9.39 4.85 16.54
CA HIS A 119 10.79 4.58 16.91
C HIS A 119 10.98 3.21 17.57
N CYS A 120 9.98 2.72 18.30
CA CYS A 120 10.00 1.44 19.01
C CYS A 120 8.83 0.55 18.60
N PRO A 121 8.62 0.26 17.30
CA PRO A 121 7.44 -0.44 16.82
C PRO A 121 7.29 -1.87 17.38
N SER A 122 8.39 -2.58 17.62
CA SER A 122 8.38 -3.92 18.23
C SER A 122 8.07 -3.86 19.72
N SER A 123 8.71 -2.96 20.44
CA SER A 123 8.47 -2.80 21.87
C SER A 123 7.06 -2.29 22.16
N CYS A 124 6.51 -1.49 21.25
CA CYS A 124 5.16 -0.95 21.31
C CYS A 124 4.06 -1.87 20.78
N ARG A 125 4.41 -3.08 20.33
CA ARG A 125 3.47 -4.05 19.76
C ARG A 125 2.54 -3.41 18.72
N VAL A 126 3.12 -2.58 17.85
CA VAL A 126 2.38 -1.95 16.77
C VAL A 126 1.74 -3.05 15.92
N LEU A 127 0.50 -2.85 15.48
CA LEU A 127 -0.19 -3.85 14.66
C LEU A 127 0.63 -4.16 13.40
N GLY A 128 1.09 -5.41 13.30
CA GLY A 128 2.06 -5.80 12.27
C GLY A 128 3.52 -5.78 12.74
N CYS A 129 3.80 -5.71 14.04
CA CYS A 129 5.11 -5.88 14.68
C CYS A 129 4.91 -6.74 15.94
N VAL A 130 4.83 -8.06 15.77
CA VAL A 130 4.57 -9.04 16.85
C VAL A 130 5.40 -10.29 16.69
#